data_AF-A0A8I0L942-F1
#
_entry.id   AF-A0A8I0L942-F1
#
_cell.length_a   1.000
_cell.length_b   1.000
_cell.length_c   1.000
_cell.angle_alpha   90.00
_cell.angle_beta   90.00
_cell.angle_gamma   90.00
#
_symmetry.space_group_name_H-M   'P 1'
#
loop_
_entity.id
_entity.type
_entity.pdbx_description
1 polymer ?
#
loop_
_entity_poly.entity_id
_entity_poly.type
_entity_poly.pdbx_seq_one_letter_code
_entity_poly.pdbx_strand_id
1 'polypeptide(L)'
;AAYQMIEEVRRQFKTMPGIMKGTEKPDYKSCVAISTTAALKEMLVPGVMAVLAPLVVGILLGPSALGGLLAGALVTGVMMA
;
A
#
# COMPACT_ATOMS: atom_id res chain seq x y z
N ALA A 1 2.62 7.56 0.71
CA ALA A 1 2.45 7.50 2.17
C ALA A 1 3.66 8.05 2.96
N ALA A 2 4.90 7.60 2.70
CA ALA A 2 6.06 7.97 3.51
C ALA A 2 6.36 9.48 3.59
N TYR A 3 6.26 10.22 2.47
CA TYR A 3 6.48 11.66 2.46
C TYR A 3 5.48 12.45 3.31
N GLN A 4 4.19 12.10 3.23
CA GLN A 4 3.15 12.72 4.05
C GLN A 4 3.36 12.45 5.55
N MET A 5 3.86 11.25 5.90
CA MET A 5 4.24 10.93 7.27
C MET A 5 5.38 11.84 7.76
N ILE A 6 6.40 12.08 6.92
CA ILE A 6 7.55 12.94 7.27
C ILE A 6 7.11 14.39 7.45
N GLU A 7 6.23 14.91 6.58
CA GLU A 7 5.70 16.26 6.71
C GLU A 7 4.88 16.44 7.98
N GLU A 8 4.02 15.48 8.33
CA GLU A 8 3.22 15.53 9.55
C GLU A 8 4.09 15.45 10.80
N VAL A 9 5.09 14.57 10.82
CA VAL A 9 6.07 14.51 11.93
C VAL A 9 6.81 15.83 12.06
N ARG A 10 7.32 16.40 10.95
CA ARG A 10 8.00 17.72 10.97
C ARG A 10 7.08 18.84 11.44
N ARG A 11 5.79 18.82 11.06
CA ARG A 11 4.79 19.79 11.54
C ARG A 11 4.60 19.67 13.04
N GLN A 12 4.43 18.46 13.57
CA GLN A 12 4.28 18.25 15.01
C GLN A 12 5.50 18.75 15.78
N PHE A 13 6.72 18.44 15.32
CA PHE A 13 7.96 18.96 15.95
C PHE A 13 8.08 20.49 15.90
N LYS A 14 7.61 21.14 14.82
CA LYS A 14 7.69 22.61 14.68
C LYS A 14 6.62 23.34 15.49
N THR A 15 5.42 22.76 15.61
CA THR A 15 4.27 23.41 16.26
C THR A 15 4.18 23.09 17.75
N MET A 16 4.73 21.95 18.17
CA MET A 16 4.73 21.46 19.56
C MET A 16 6.17 21.19 20.04
N PRO A 17 6.91 22.23 20.45
CA PRO A 17 8.29 22.08 20.94
C PRO A 17 8.37 21.29 22.25
N GLY A 18 7.24 21.07 22.94
CA GLY A 18 7.12 20.19 24.11
C GLY A 18 7.39 18.72 23.80
N ILE A 19 7.22 18.29 22.54
CA ILE A 19 7.56 16.94 22.10
C ILE A 19 9.08 16.71 22.17
N MET A 20 9.87 17.71 21.78
CA MET A 20 11.35 17.63 21.82
C MET A 20 11.89 17.66 23.25
N LYS A 21 11.14 18.29 24.17
CA LYS A 21 11.46 18.35 25.60
C LYS A 21 10.87 17.19 26.41
N GLY A 22 10.11 16.29 25.76
CA GLY A 22 9.47 15.14 26.40
C GLY A 22 8.29 15.48 27.33
N THR A 23 7.82 16.72 27.32
CA THR A 23 6.71 17.20 28.17
C THR A 23 5.34 17.02 27.52
N GLU A 24 5.25 16.96 26.19
CA GLU A 24 4.00 16.76 25.44
C GLU A 24 4.03 15.46 24.63
N LYS A 25 2.88 14.79 24.55
CA LYS A 25 2.72 13.55 23.77
C LYS A 25 2.44 13.89 22.30
N PRO A 26 3.13 13.26 21.33
CA PRO A 26 2.84 13.41 19.91
C PRO A 26 1.41 13.00 19.55
N ASP A 27 0.88 13.57 18.47
CA ASP A 27 -0.39 13.13 17.92
C ASP A 27 -0.20 11.92 17.01
N TYR A 28 -0.34 10.74 17.61
CA TYR A 28 -0.30 9.46 16.92
C TYR A 28 -1.55 9.20 16.05
N LYS A 29 -2.70 9.81 16.37
CA LYS A 29 -3.94 9.56 15.61
C LYS A 29 -3.81 10.10 14.18
N SER A 30 -3.21 11.28 14.03
CA SER A 30 -2.95 11.87 12.72
C SER A 30 -2.01 11.00 11.88
N CYS A 31 -0.92 10.49 12.47
CA CYS A 31 0.01 9.59 11.77
C CYS A 31 -0.66 8.27 11.35
N VAL A 32 -1.47 7.67 12.22
CA VAL A 32 -2.22 6.44 11.90
C VAL A 32 -3.24 6.70 10.79
N ALA A 33 -4.00 7.80 10.86
CA ALA A 33 -4.99 8.14 9.85
C ALA A 33 -4.38 8.35 8.46
N ILE A 34 -3.21 9.00 8.37
CA ILE A 34 -2.49 9.19 7.11
C ILE A 34 -2.04 7.84 6.52
N SER A 35 -1.45 6.97 7.34
CA SER A 35 -0.98 5.66 6.88
C SER A 35 -2.14 4.77 6.44
N THR A 36 -3.22 4.72 7.22
CA THR A 36 -4.41 3.92 6.93
C THR A 36 -5.11 4.40 5.67
N THR A 37 -5.32 5.72 5.52
CA THR A 37 -6.01 6.26 4.34
C THR A 37 -5.20 6.04 3.07
N ALA A 38 -3.88 6.23 3.13
CA ALA A 38 -3.00 5.98 2.00
C ALA A 38 -2.97 4.48 1.65
N ALA A 39 -2.84 3.60 2.66
CA ALA A 39 -2.85 2.16 2.45
C ALA A 39 -4.16 1.67 1.82
N LEU A 40 -5.31 2.13 2.32
CA LEU A 40 -6.61 1.73 1.78
C LEU A 40 -6.81 2.17 0.32
N LYS A 41 -6.35 3.37 -0.04
CA LYS A 41 -6.39 3.83 -1.43
C LYS A 41 -5.46 3.04 -2.34
N GLU A 42 -4.22 2.83 -1.91
CA GLU A 42 -3.20 2.14 -2.71
C GLU A 42 -3.48 0.64 -2.83
N MET A 43 -4.12 -0.01 -1.85
CA MET A 43 -4.46 -1.44 -1.90
C MET A 43 -5.59 -1.78 -2.87
N LEU A 44 -6.44 -0.80 -3.23
CA LEU A 44 -7.51 -1.03 -4.19
C LEU A 44 -6.97 -1.36 -5.59
N VAL A 45 -5.91 -0.68 -6.01
CA VAL A 45 -5.29 -0.85 -7.33
C VAL A 45 -4.75 -2.27 -7.58
N PRO A 46 -3.86 -2.84 -6.72
CA PRO A 46 -3.39 -4.20 -6.89
C PRO A 46 -4.50 -5.24 -6.68
N GLY A 47 -5.46 -4.99 -5.78
CA GLY A 47 -6.59 -5.90 -5.57
C GLY A 47 -7.47 -6.04 -6.82
N VAL A 48 -7.79 -4.92 -7.46
CA VAL A 48 -8.56 -4.91 -8.71
C VAL A 48 -7.75 -5.53 -9.87
N MET A 49 -6.44 -5.25 -9.97
CA MET A 49 -5.59 -5.89 -10.98
C MET A 49 -5.53 -7.41 -10.83
N ALA A 50 -5.43 -7.92 -9.60
CA ALA A 50 -5.37 -9.36 -9.34
C ALA A 50 -6.63 -10.10 -9.81
N VAL A 51 -7.80 -9.44 -9.74
CA VAL A 51 -9.08 -10.01 -10.18
C VAL A 51 -9.28 -9.83 -11.70
N LEU A 52 -8.93 -8.67 -12.24
CA LEU A 52 -9.11 -8.37 -13.66
C LEU A 52 -8.15 -9.14 -14.56
N ALA A 53 -6.89 -9.36 -14.16
CA ALA A 53 -5.90 -9.99 -15.03
C ALA A 53 -6.31 -11.43 -15.45
N PRO A 54 -6.76 -12.33 -14.56
CA PRO A 54 -7.30 -13.64 -14.96
C PRO A 54 -8.57 -13.54 -15.82
N LEU A 55 -9.47 -12.60 -15.53
CA LEU A 55 -10.71 -12.42 -16.29
C LEU A 55 -10.44 -11.99 -17.74
N VAL A 56 -9.57 -10.99 -17.92
CA VAL A 56 -9.20 -10.49 -19.25
C VAL A 56 -8.46 -11.57 -20.05
N VAL A 57 -7.50 -12.26 -19.42
CA VAL A 57 -6.73 -13.33 -20.09
C VAL A 57 -7.62 -14.52 -20.43
N GLY A 58 -8.52 -14.92 -19.53
CA GLY A 58 -9.45 -16.02 -19.76
C GLY A 58 -10.45 -15.75 -20.88
N ILE A 59 -10.94 -14.51 -21.01
CA ILE A 59 -11.93 -14.13 -22.03
C ILE A 59 -11.28 -13.89 -23.40
N LEU A 60 -10.10 -13.27 -23.47
CA LEU A 60 -9.45 -12.91 -24.74
C LEU A 60 -8.58 -14.03 -25.33
N LEU A 61 -7.82 -14.74 -24.49
CA LEU A 61 -6.80 -15.70 -24.92
C LEU A 61 -7.18 -17.16 -24.61
N GLY A 62 -8.23 -17.37 -23.84
CA GLY A 62 -8.79 -18.69 -23.55
C GLY A 62 -8.11 -19.44 -22.38
N PRO A 63 -8.57 -20.66 -22.10
CA PRO A 63 -8.20 -21.41 -20.88
C PRO A 63 -6.73 -21.82 -20.84
N SER A 64 -6.13 -22.12 -21.99
CA SER A 64 -4.72 -22.55 -22.08
C SER A 64 -3.75 -21.40 -21.73
N ALA A 65 -4.05 -20.18 -22.17
CA ALA A 65 -3.25 -18.99 -21.83
C ALA A 65 -3.41 -18.60 -20.36
N LEU A 66 -4.61 -18.77 -19.80
CA LEU A 66 -4.87 -18.57 -18.37
C LEU A 66 -4.03 -19.53 -17.51
N GLY A 67 -3.92 -20.81 -17.92
CA GLY A 67 -3.07 -21.79 -17.25
C GLY A 67 -1.59 -21.38 -17.22
N GLY A 68 -1.07 -20.84 -18.32
CA GLY A 68 0.29 -20.30 -18.39
C GLY A 68 0.52 -19.09 -17.49
N LEU A 69 -0.44 -18.16 -17.44
CA LEU A 69 -0.41 -16.98 -16.56
C LEU A 69 -0.33 -17.41 -15.09
N LEU A 70 -1.17 -18.36 -14.66
CA LEU A 70 -1.20 -18.84 -13.27
C LEU A 70 0.08 -19.57 -12.88
N ALA A 71 0.61 -20.43 -13.76
CA ALA A 71 1.87 -21.13 -13.53
C ALA A 71 3.06 -20.14 -13.44
N GLY A 72 3.12 -19.17 -14.35
CA GLY A 72 4.13 -18.11 -14.34
C GLY A 72 4.05 -17.26 -13.07
N ALA A 73 2.85 -16.79 -12.71
CA ALA A 73 2.62 -16.00 -11.50
C ALA A 73 3.05 -16.73 -10.22
N LEU A 74 2.84 -18.04 -10.15
CA LEU A 74 3.27 -18.87 -9.02
C LEU A 74 4.80 -18.94 -8.92
N VAL A 75 5.50 -19.24 -10.03
CA VAL A 75 6.97 -19.34 -10.02
C VAL A 75 7.61 -17.99 -9.72
N THR A 76 7.16 -16.91 -10.37
CA THR A 76 7.70 -15.57 -10.11
C THR A 76 7.34 -15.07 -8.71
N GLY A 77 6.15 -15.42 -8.23
CA GLY A 77 5.69 -15.05 -6.89
C GLY A 77 6.53 -15.69 -5.80
N VAL A 78 6.85 -16.98 -5.92
CA VAL A 78 7.71 -17.70 -4.96
C VAL A 78 9.13 -17.14 -4.93
N MET A 79 9.64 -16.61 -6.04
CA MET A 79 11.00 -16.02 -6.08
C MET A 79 11.06 -14.60 -5.51
N MET A 80 9.97 -13.83 -5.59
CA MET A 80 9.92 -12.47 -5.03
C MET A 80 9.47 -12.41 -3.57
N ALA A 81 8.73 -13.42 -3.10
CA ALA A 81 8.32 -13.57 -1.71
C ALA A 81 9.49 -13.94 -0.81
#